data_AF-A0AAV4C2P0-F1
#
_entry.id   AF-A0AAV4C2P0-F1
#
_cell.length_a   1.000
_cell.length_b   1.000
_cell.length_c   1.000
_cell.angle_alpha   90.00
_cell.angle_beta   90.00
_cell.angle_gamma   90.00
#
_symmetry.space_group_name_H-M   'P 1'
#
loop_
_entity.id
_entity.type
_entity.pdbx_description
1 polymer ?
#
loop_
_entity_poly.entity_id
_entity_poly.type
_entity_poly.pdbx_seq_one_letter_code
_entity_poly.pdbx_strand_id
1 'polypeptide(L)' 'MDNRWTLRVTEWQPRNGKRSRGRQARRWRDDIVKTKGNTWSRDARDRDEWKRDAEGYILQWMDRAS' A
#
# COMPACT_ATOMS: atom_id res chain seq x y z
N MET A 1 -6.20 -42.93 -16.64
CA MET A 1 -6.43 -41.76 -17.51
C MET A 1 -6.10 -40.51 -16.73
N ASP A 2 -5.29 -39.61 -17.30
CA ASP A 2 -4.75 -38.46 -16.59
C ASP A 2 -5.81 -37.35 -16.52
N ASN A 3 -6.64 -37.36 -15.49
CA ASN A 3 -7.75 -36.42 -15.26
C ASN A 3 -7.30 -34.97 -15.01
N ARG A 4 -6.00 -34.70 -15.12
CA ARG A 4 -5.34 -33.42 -14.87
C ARG A 4 -5.85 -32.30 -15.78
N TRP A 5 -6.14 -32.63 -17.04
CA TRP A 5 -6.70 -31.69 -18.01
C TRP A 5 -8.21 -31.52 -17.84
N THR A 6 -8.93 -32.62 -17.62
CA THR A 6 -10.38 -32.61 -17.41
C THR A 6 -10.77 -31.78 -16.19
N LEU A 7 -10.05 -31.91 -15.06
CA LEU A 7 -10.29 -31.09 -13.86
C LEU A 7 -10.02 -29.60 -14.10
N ARG A 8 -8.94 -29.25 -14.80
CA ARG A 8 -8.60 -27.84 -15.10
C ARG A 8 -9.64 -27.15 -15.98
N VAL A 9 -10.30 -27.89 -16.89
CA VAL A 9 -11.32 -27.35 -17.79
C VAL A 9 -12.69 -27.27 -17.11
N THR A 10 -13.04 -28.24 -16.26
CA THR A 10 -14.35 -28.28 -15.59
C THR A 10 -14.42 -27.37 -14.36
N GLU A 11 -13.30 -27.14 -13.67
CA GLU A 11 -13.27 -26.31 -12.46
C GLU A 11 -13.04 -24.82 -12.80
N TRP A 12 -14.14 -24.12 -13.11
CA TRP A 12 -14.14 -22.67 -13.40
C TRP A 12 -13.63 -21.80 -12.23
N GLN A 13 -13.76 -22.28 -10.99
CA GLN A 13 -13.25 -21.61 -9.80
C GLN A 13 -12.56 -22.64 -8.89
N PRO A 14 -11.24 -22.50 -8.61
CA PRO A 14 -10.51 -23.47 -7.83
C PRO A 14 -11.09 -23.56 -6.41
N ARG A 15 -11.65 -24.71 -6.06
CA ARG A 15 -12.21 -24.97 -4.72
C ARG A 15 -11.13 -24.93 -3.63
N ASN A 16 -9.88 -25.20 -4.01
CA ASN A 16 -8.69 -25.19 -3.16
C ASN A 16 -7.64 -24.14 -3.58
N GLY A 17 -8.04 -22.89 -3.78
CA GLY A 17 -7.14 -21.76 -4.02
C GLY A 17 -7.28 -20.66 -2.97
N LYS A 18 -6.18 -20.22 -2.34
CA LYS A 18 -6.19 -18.97 -1.57
C LYS A 18 -6.31 -17.81 -2.56
N ARG A 19 -7.40 -17.02 -2.48
CA ARG A 19 -7.51 -15.76 -3.23
C ARG A 19 -6.30 -14.88 -2.92
N SER A 20 -5.77 -14.21 -3.93
CA SER A 20 -4.70 -13.22 -3.72
C SER A 20 -5.17 -12.17 -2.72
N ARG A 21 -4.26 -11.69 -1.87
CA ARG A 21 -4.58 -10.56 -0.99
C ARG A 21 -5.02 -9.41 -1.88
N GLY A 22 -6.23 -8.89 -1.63
CA GLY A 22 -6.75 -7.73 -2.34
C GLY A 22 -5.84 -6.52 -2.20
N ARG A 23 -6.16 -5.45 -2.92
CA ARG A 23 -5.41 -4.19 -2.87
C ARG A 23 -5.22 -3.75 -1.41
N GLN A 24 -3.99 -3.41 -1.03
CA GLN A 24 -3.74 -2.82 0.29
C GLN A 24 -4.65 -1.60 0.48
N ALA A 25 -5.37 -1.58 1.60
CA ALA A 25 -6.35 -0.53 1.90
C ALA A 25 -5.69 0.84 2.03
N ARG A 26 -4.47 0.86 2.58
CA ARG A 26 -3.70 2.08 2.85
C ARG A 26 -3.09 2.63 1.57
N ARG A 27 -3.29 3.92 1.34
CA ARG A 27 -2.66 4.73 0.30
C ARG A 27 -1.53 5.55 0.92
N TRP A 28 -0.51 5.89 0.13
CA TRP A 28 0.58 6.78 0.58
C TRP A 28 0.06 8.12 1.16
N ARG A 29 -1.05 8.63 0.62
CA ARG A 29 -1.69 9.87 1.11
C ARG A 29 -2.19 9.74 2.54
N ASP A 30 -2.62 8.54 2.95
CA ASP A 30 -3.21 8.35 4.27
C ASP A 30 -2.19 8.64 5.38
N ASP A 31 -0.90 8.43 5.09
CA ASP A 31 0.19 8.74 6.02
C ASP A 31 0.38 10.24 6.20
N ILE A 32 0.29 10.99 5.11
CA ILE A 32 0.38 12.46 5.13
C ILE A 32 -0.83 13.04 5.86
N VAL A 33 -2.04 12.54 5.58
CA VAL A 33 -3.27 12.98 6.26
C VAL A 33 -3.23 12.65 7.74
N LYS A 34 -2.64 11.50 8.12
CA LYS A 34 -2.47 11.13 9.53
C LYS A 34 -1.51 12.06 10.27
N THR A 35 -0.44 12.51 9.63
CA THR A 35 0.60 13.34 10.26
C THR A 35 0.28 14.84 10.23
N LYS A 36 -0.23 15.36 9.11
CA LYS A 36 -0.46 16.80 8.86
C LYS A 36 -1.94 17.18 8.78
N GLY A 37 -2.85 16.21 8.90
CA GLY A 37 -4.29 16.45 8.82
C GLY A 37 -4.81 16.66 7.40
N ASN A 38 -6.09 17.00 7.27
CA ASN A 38 -6.75 17.09 5.96
C ASN A 38 -6.36 18.34 5.15
N THR A 39 -5.71 19.32 5.81
CA THR A 39 -5.23 20.58 5.21
C THR A 39 -3.79 20.50 4.69
N TRP A 40 -3.16 19.33 4.73
CA TRP A 40 -1.76 19.10 4.32
C TRP A 40 -1.39 19.69 2.95
N SER A 41 -2.36 19.76 2.02
CA SER A 41 -2.14 20.30 0.69
C SER A 41 -1.91 21.81 0.68
N ARG A 42 -2.30 22.53 1.74
CA ARG A 42 -2.01 23.96 1.92
C ARG A 42 -0.58 24.14 2.42
N ASP A 43 -0.17 23.33 3.38
CA ASP A 43 1.17 23.36 3.97
C ASP A 43 2.22 22.92 2.94
N ALA A 44 1.90 21.92 2.11
CA ALA A 44 2.74 21.47 1.00
C ALA A 44 2.98 22.51 -0.11
N ARG A 45 2.31 23.68 -0.07
CA ARG A 45 2.57 24.79 -0.99
C ARG A 45 3.87 25.51 -0.65
N ASP A 46 4.26 25.50 0.63
CA ASP A 46 5.58 25.94 1.05
C ASP A 46 6.58 24.82 0.75
N ARG A 47 7.49 25.08 -0.20
CA ARG A 47 8.46 24.07 -0.65
C ARG A 47 9.52 23.77 0.40
N ASP A 48 9.88 24.75 1.23
CA ASP A 48 10.91 24.56 2.25
C ASP A 48 10.35 23.79 3.44
N GLU A 49 9.12 24.11 3.85
CA GLU A 49 8.42 23.32 4.86
C GLU A 49 8.19 21.88 4.39
N TRP A 50 7.67 21.70 3.17
CA TRP A 50 7.42 20.37 2.60
C TRP A 50 8.68 19.51 2.51
N LYS A 51 9.83 20.13 2.19
CA LYS A 51 11.11 19.43 2.14
C LYS A 51 11.56 18.94 3.53
N ARG A 52 11.45 19.79 4.57
CA ARG A 52 11.79 19.39 5.95
C ARG A 52 10.89 18.27 6.46
N ASP A 53 9.61 18.32 6.15
CA ASP A 53 8.66 17.27 6.52
C ASP A 53 9.03 15.93 5.88
N ALA A 54 9.42 15.94 4.61
CA ALA A 54 9.88 14.75 3.90
C ALA A 54 11.17 14.18 4.50
N GLU A 55 12.15 15.03 4.81
CA GLU A 55 13.40 14.63 5.49
C GLU A 55 13.13 14.02 6.87
N GLY A 56 12.27 14.66 7.68
CA GLY A 56 11.87 14.14 8.98
C GLY A 56 11.15 12.79 8.89
N TYR A 57 10.27 12.62 7.89
CA TYR A 57 9.60 11.34 7.65
C TYR A 57 10.60 10.22 7.28
N ILE A 58 11.57 10.50 6.41
CA ILE A 58 12.61 9.53 6.03
C ILE A 58 13.46 9.14 7.23
N LEU A 59 13.89 10.11 8.05
CA LEU A 59 14.68 9.87 9.26
C LEU A 59 13.94 8.98 10.27
N GLN A 60 12.66 9.28 10.53
CA GLN A 60 11.82 8.44 11.39
C GLN A 60 11.69 7.02 10.83
N TRP A 61 11.58 6.88 9.51
CA TRP A 61 11.43 5.59 8.86
C TRP A 61 12.72 4.76 8.93
N MET A 62 13.88 5.42 8.78
CA MET A 62 15.20 4.80 8.93
C MET A 62 15.47 4.36 10.37
N ASP A 63 15.14 5.19 11.36
CA ASP A 63 15.27 4.85 12.79
C ASP A 63 14.44 3.60 13.14
N ARG A 64 13.22 3.51 12.65
CA ARG A 64 12.32 2.37 12.88
C ARG A 64 12.76 1.08 12.17
N ALA A 65 13.61 1.18 11.16
CA ALA A 65 14.08 0.05 10.37
C ALA A 65 15.40 -0.55 10.90
N SER A 66 16.01 0.10 11.91
CA SER A 66 17.21 -0.38 12.61
C SER A 66 16.87 -1.16 13.88
#